data_AF-A0A545ADY9-F1
#
_entry.id   AF-A0A545ADY9-F1
#
_cell.length_a   1.000
_cell.length_b   1.000
_cell.length_c   1.000
_cell.angle_alpha   90.00
_cell.angle_beta   90.00
_cell.angle_gamma   90.00
#
_symmetry.space_group_name_H-M   'P 1'
#
loop_
_entity.id
_entity.type
_entity.pdbx_description
1 polymer ?
#
loop_
_entity_poly.entity_id
_entity_poly.type
_entity_poly.pdbx_seq_one_letter_code
_entity_poly.pdbx_strand_id
1 'polypeptide(L)'
;MIIVTRLNGQEFALNPDLIERADSTPDTVITLVDGTKYLVAESLADVARLIREYRALVIAEAQRAVSPTNTPTLSAVDEPAPPTVVPLHRRER
;
A
#
# COMPACT_ATOMS: atom_id res chain seq x y z
N MET A 1 2.90 4.95 7.92
CA MET A 1 3.82 4.93 9.07
C MET A 1 3.01 4.84 10.35
N ILE A 2 3.47 4.07 11.33
CA ILE A 2 2.93 4.04 12.69
C ILE A 2 3.83 4.89 13.60
N ILE A 3 3.27 5.57 14.59
CA ILE A 3 4.05 6.28 15.60
C ILE A 3 4.17 5.36 16.81
N VAL A 4 5.40 5.22 17.29
CA VAL A 4 5.73 4.41 18.47
C VAL A 4 6.71 5.18 19.34
N THR A 5 6.76 4.82 20.61
CA THR A 5 7.51 5.56 21.62
C THR A 5 8.69 4.73 22.09
N ARG A 6 9.89 5.31 22.04
CA ARG A 6 11.05 4.69 22.68
C ARG A 6 10.88 4.69 24.20
N LEU A 7 11.60 3.82 24.90
CA LEU A 7 11.57 3.78 26.38
C LEU A 7 12.04 5.08 27.05
N ASN A 8 12.72 5.97 26.32
CA ASN A 8 13.11 7.29 26.81
C ASN A 8 12.03 8.38 26.57
N GLY A 9 10.84 7.99 26.12
CA GLY A 9 9.71 8.89 25.84
C GLY A 9 9.77 9.62 24.49
N GLN A 10 10.81 9.41 23.68
CA GLN A 10 10.88 10.02 22.35
C GLN A 10 10.04 9.22 21.35
N GLU A 11 9.12 9.90 20.68
CA GLU A 11 8.32 9.32 19.61
C GLU A 11 9.11 9.25 18.30
N PHE A 12 8.84 8.21 17.50
CA PHE A 12 9.34 8.12 16.15
C PHE A 12 8.35 7.41 15.22
N ALA A 13 8.41 7.77 13.94
CA ALA A 13 7.64 7.10 12.91
C ALA A 13 8.37 5.85 12.43
N LEU A 14 7.66 4.72 12.40
CA LEU A 14 8.16 3.43 11.93
C LEU A 14 7.35 2.95 10.72
N ASN A 15 8.04 2.37 9.75
CA ASN A 15 7.37 1.68 8.66
C ASN A 15 6.93 0.27 9.12
N PRO A 16 5.63 0.00 9.27
CA PRO A 16 5.16 -1.31 9.73
C PRO A 16 5.44 -2.42 8.72
N ASP A 17 5.65 -2.10 7.44
CA ASP A 17 5.92 -3.10 6.40
C ASP A 17 7.36 -3.63 6.42
N LEU A 18 8.25 -2.97 7.17
CA LEU A 18 9.63 -3.41 7.39
C LEU A 18 9.82 -4.15 8.72
N ILE A 19 8.75 -4.29 9.51
CA ILE A 19 8.80 -5.06 10.75
C ILE A 19 8.83 -6.54 10.39
N GLU A 20 9.92 -7.20 10.77
CA GLU A 20 10.06 -8.64 10.61
C GLU A 20 9.33 -9.37 11.73
N ARG A 21 9.53 -8.91 12.98
CA ARG A 21 8.92 -9.49 14.18
C ARG A 21 8.86 -8.49 15.32
N ALA A 22 7.97 -8.75 16.27
CA ALA A 22 7.92 -8.08 17.56
C ALA A 22 7.81 -9.13 18.67
N ASP A 23 8.66 -9.01 19.68
CA ASP A 23 8.77 -9.94 20.81
C ASP A 23 8.55 -9.20 22.14
N SER A 24 7.93 -9.85 23.12
CA SER A 24 7.71 -9.28 24.46
C SER A 24 8.79 -9.78 25.42
N THR A 25 9.75 -8.93 25.77
CA THR A 25 10.89 -9.24 26.65
C THR A 25 11.34 -8.05 27.50
N PRO A 26 11.13 -8.07 28.84
CA PRO A 26 9.88 -7.60 29.48
C PRO A 26 9.19 -6.41 28.78
N ASP A 27 9.95 -5.58 28.07
CA ASP A 27 9.49 -4.55 27.15
C ASP A 27 9.34 -5.10 25.72
N THR A 28 8.68 -4.38 24.82
CA THR A 28 8.51 -4.85 23.44
C THR A 28 9.72 -4.52 22.58
N VAL A 29 10.29 -5.53 21.92
CA VAL A 29 11.39 -5.39 20.96
C VAL A 29 10.85 -5.59 19.56
N ILE A 30 10.94 -4.56 18.72
CA ILE A 30 10.64 -4.64 17.30
C ILE A 30 11.94 -4.90 16.54
N THR A 31 12.00 -5.99 15.78
CA THR A 31 13.10 -6.30 14.86
C THR A 31 12.65 -6.00 13.43
N LEU A 32 13.43 -5.19 12.72
CA LEU A 32 13.23 -4.92 11.30
C LEU A 32 13.93 -5.95 10.42
N VAL A 33 13.53 -6.01 9.15
CA VAL A 33 14.09 -6.92 8.13
C VAL A 33 15.59 -6.75 7.87
N ASP A 34 16.17 -5.61 8.25
CA ASP A 34 17.61 -5.34 8.15
C ASP A 34 18.38 -5.75 9.44
N GLY A 35 17.69 -6.33 10.41
CA GLY A 35 18.23 -6.70 11.72
C GLY A 35 18.25 -5.56 12.75
N THR A 36 17.87 -4.33 12.38
CA THR A 36 17.76 -3.21 13.33
C THR A 36 16.71 -3.51 14.39
N LYS A 37 17.01 -3.16 15.65
CA LYS A 37 16.12 -3.40 16.79
C LYS A 37 15.72 -2.10 17.48
N TYR A 38 14.44 -1.99 17.81
CA TYR A 38 13.87 -0.91 18.60
C TYR A 38 13.20 -1.47 19.84
N LEU A 39 13.54 -0.89 21.00
CA LEU A 39 12.77 -1.09 22.22
C LEU A 39 11.72 0.01 22.30
N VAL A 40 10.46 -0.40 22.44
CA VAL A 40 9.31 0.49 22.44
C VAL A 40 8.48 0.32 23.72
N ALA A 41 7.78 1.37 24.12
CA ALA A 41 6.94 1.38 25.31
C ALA A 41 5.58 0.69 25.08
N GLU A 42 5.15 0.59 23.83
CA GLU A 42 3.92 -0.08 23.44
C GLU A 42 4.00 -1.59 23.71
N SER A 43 2.89 -2.19 24.15
CA SER A 43 2.80 -3.64 24.26
C SER A 43 2.80 -4.31 22.89
N LEU A 44 3.11 -5.61 22.83
CA LEU A 44 3.00 -6.38 21.59
C LEU A 44 1.59 -6.28 20.96
N ALA A 45 0.54 -6.26 21.79
CA ALA A 45 -0.85 -6.11 21.34
C ALA A 45 -1.11 -4.73 20.74
N ASP A 46 -0.54 -3.67 21.33
CA ASP A 46 -0.65 -2.30 20.80
C ASP A 46 0.07 -2.16 19.46
N VAL A 47 1.27 -2.71 19.33
CA VAL A 47 2.01 -2.72 18.05
C VAL A 47 1.18 -3.42 16.97
N ALA A 48 0.62 -4.60 17.26
CA ALA A 48 -0.24 -5.31 16.31
C ALA A 48 -1.50 -4.50 15.93
N ARG A 49 -2.12 -3.83 16.91
CA ARG A 49 -3.28 -2.97 16.69
C ARG A 49 -2.92 -1.78 15.79
N LEU A 50 -1.82 -1.08 16.06
CA LEU A 50 -1.33 0.06 15.27
C LEU A 50 -1.09 -0.34 13.81
N ILE A 51 -0.47 -1.51 13.58
CA ILE A 51 -0.23 -2.04 12.23
C ILE A 51 -1.55 -2.30 11.50
N ARG A 52 -2.51 -2.94 12.18
CA ARG A 52 -3.83 -3.23 11.61
C ARG A 52 -4.59 -1.95 11.27
N GLU A 53 -4.59 -0.97 12.16
CA GLU A 53 -5.23 0.34 11.96
C GLU A 53 -4.61 1.07 10.76
N TYR A 54 -3.28 1.09 10.67
CA TYR A 54 -2.59 1.69 9.52
C TYR A 54 -3.01 1.05 8.20
N ARG A 55 -2.99 -0.29 8.13
CA ARG A 55 -3.38 -1.01 6.89
C ARG A 55 -4.84 -0.79 6.52
N ALA A 56 -5.73 -0.80 7.51
CA ALA A 56 -7.14 -0.52 7.29
C ALA A 56 -7.36 0.90 6.76
N LEU A 57 -6.64 1.89 7.32
CA LEU A 57 -6.72 3.28 6.88
C LEU A 57 -6.25 3.45 5.43
N VAL A 58 -5.13 2.82 5.05
CA VAL A 58 -4.64 2.86 3.66
C VAL A 58 -5.69 2.30 2.69
N ILE A 59 -6.33 1.17 3.01
CA ILE A 59 -7.36 0.56 2.16
C ILE A 59 -8.61 1.45 2.10
N ALA A 60 -9.06 1.97 3.24
CA ALA A 60 -10.24 2.83 3.31
C ALA A 60 -10.04 4.12 2.48
N GLU A 61 -8.85 4.71 2.51
CA GLU A 61 -8.55 5.88 1.67
C GLU A 61 -8.46 5.55 0.19
N ALA A 62 -7.85 4.41 -0.17
CA ALA A 62 -7.83 3.97 -1.56
C ALA A 62 -9.25 3.76 -2.11
N GLN A 63 -10.15 3.16 -1.33
CA GLN A 63 -11.56 2.97 -1.73
C GLN A 63 -12.30 4.31 -1.91
N ARG A 64 -12.10 5.27 -1.00
CA ARG A 64 -12.70 6.61 -1.14
C ARG A 64 -12.23 7.33 -2.40
N ALA A 65 -10.93 7.25 -2.70
CA ALA A 65 -10.35 7.85 -3.91
C ALA A 65 -10.88 7.23 -5.22
N VAL A 66 -11.36 5.98 -5.18
CA VAL A 66 -11.91 5.26 -6.35
C VAL A 66 -13.43 5.49 -6.53
N SER A 67 -14.06 6.34 -5.72
CA SER A 67 -15.47 6.73 -5.92
C SER A 67 -15.70 7.30 -7.32
N PRO A 68 -16.80 6.95 -8.00
CA PRO A 68 -16.85 6.90 -9.46
C PRO A 68 -17.00 8.30 -10.06
N THR A 69 -15.92 8.82 -10.62
CA THR A 69 -16.03 9.76 -11.73
C THR A 69 -15.26 9.17 -12.89
N ASN A 70 -15.98 8.98 -13.99
CA ASN A 70 -15.51 8.45 -15.26
C ASN A 70 -15.49 6.91 -15.37
N THR A 71 -16.69 6.32 -15.39
CA THR A 71 -16.95 5.32 -16.44
C THR A 71 -16.63 6.01 -17.77
N PRO A 72 -15.63 5.59 -18.56
CA PRO A 72 -15.67 5.96 -19.95
C PRO A 72 -16.95 5.31 -20.47
N THR A 73 -17.96 6.13 -20.74
CA THR A 73 -19.06 5.75 -21.60
C THR A 73 -18.39 5.17 -22.83
N LEU A 74 -18.36 3.84 -22.93
CA LEU A 74 -18.30 3.17 -24.20
C LEU A 74 -19.60 3.60 -24.86
N SER A 75 -19.57 4.79 -25.47
CA SER A 75 -20.56 5.20 -26.43
C SER A 75 -20.63 4.01 -27.37
N ALA A 76 -21.77 3.35 -27.35
CA ALA A 76 -22.15 2.45 -28.41
C ALA A 76 -21.86 3.20 -29.71
N VAL A 77 -20.75 2.83 -30.37
CA VAL A 77 -20.57 3.14 -31.77
C VAL A 77 -21.58 2.23 -32.43
N ASP A 78 -22.77 2.81 -32.57
CA ASP A 78 -23.76 2.40 -33.51
C ASP A 78 -23.08 2.30 -34.89
N GLU A 79 -23.35 1.18 -35.56
CA GLU A 79 -22.88 0.80 -36.89
C GLU A 79 -21.39 0.37 -37.08
N PRO A 80 -21.12 -0.88 -37.51
CA PRO A 80 -19.79 -1.26 -37.98
C PRO A 80 -19.53 -0.61 -39.35
N ALA A 81 -18.76 0.46 -39.38
CA ALA A 81 -18.15 0.96 -40.61
C ALA A 81 -17.31 -0.17 -41.25
N PRO A 82 -17.41 -0.39 -42.58
CA PRO A 82 -16.71 -1.49 -43.23
C PRO A 82 -15.19 -1.36 -43.06
N PRO A 83 -14.45 -2.48 -42.92
CA PRO A 83 -13.03 -2.45 -42.67
C PRO A 83 -12.31 -1.74 -43.84
N THR A 84 -11.62 -0.64 -43.53
CA THR A 84 -10.77 0.06 -44.49
C THR A 84 -9.50 -0.77 -44.70
N VAL A 85 -9.39 -1.40 -45.87
CA VAL A 85 -8.22 -2.18 -46.28
C VAL A 85 -7.14 -1.23 -46.79
N VAL A 86 -5.99 -1.17 -46.09
CA VAL A 86 -4.81 -0.44 -46.56
C VAL A 86 -4.05 -1.32 -47.57
N PRO A 87 -3.84 -0.88 -48.82
CA PRO A 87 -3.07 -1.66 -49.78
C PRO A 87 -1.60 -1.75 -49.34
N LEU A 88 -1.11 -2.96 -49.12
CA LEU A 88 0.32 -3.23 -48.94
C LEU A 88 1.02 -3.06 -50.29
N HIS A 89 1.74 -1.96 -50.46
CA HIS A 89 2.66 -1.81 -51.59
C HIS A 89 3.80 -2.80 -51.45
N ARG A 90 3.76 -3.88 -52.25
CA ARG A 90 4.89 -4.80 -52.44
C ARG A 90 6.03 -3.97 -53.06
N ARG A 91 7.08 -3.70 -52.29
CA ARG A 91 8.35 -3.21 -52.83
C ARG A 91 8.92 -4.30 -53.73
N GLU A 92 8.89 -4.06 -55.03
CA GLU A 92 9.67 -4.83 -55.99
C GLU A 92 11.16 -4.51 -55.80
N ARG A 93 12.00 -5.52 -56.05
CA ARG A 93 13.44 -5.56 -55.76
C ARG A 93 14.24 -4.51 -56.51
#